data_AF-A0A3D1AV88-F1
#
_entry.id   AF-A0A3D1AV88-F1
#
_cell.length_a   1.000
_cell.length_b   1.000
_cell.length_c   1.000
_cell.angle_alpha   90.00
_cell.angle_beta   90.00
_cell.angle_gamma   90.00
#
_symmetry.space_group_name_H-M   'P 1'
#
loop_
_entity.id
_entity.type
_entity.pdbx_description
1 polymer ?
#
loop_
_entity_poly.entity_id
_entity_poly.type
_entity_poly.pdbx_seq_one_letter_code
_entity_poly.pdbx_strand_id
1 'polypeptide(L)' 'SMPSILAEVGFVSNPREETQLSRAAYRQRLAEALYQGVARYANSLSHFTLAEGGSPKSRGMGRGEDTDSK' A
#
# COMPACT_ATOMS: atom_id res chain seq x y z
N SER A 1 -3.16 -12.81 7.36
CA SER A 1 -3.85 -13.24 6.13
C SER A 1 -3.20 -12.56 4.93
N MET A 2 -3.16 -13.18 3.76
CA MET A 2 -2.54 -12.59 2.56
C MET A 2 -3.64 -12.06 1.61
N PRO A 3 -3.60 -10.78 1.21
CA PRO A 3 -4.60 -10.18 0.32
C PRO A 3 -4.49 -10.74 -1.10
N SER A 4 -5.62 -11.01 -1.77
CA SER A 4 -5.66 -11.53 -3.14
C SER A 4 -6.82 -10.95 -3.95
N ILE A 5 -6.59 -10.67 -5.23
CA ILE A 5 -7.62 -10.23 -6.18
C ILE A 5 -7.48 -10.95 -7.53
N LEU A 6 -8.57 -11.03 -8.28
CA LEU A 6 -8.59 -11.42 -9.69
C LEU A 6 -9.04 -10.20 -10.51
N ALA A 7 -8.34 -9.91 -11.61
CA ALA A 7 -8.70 -8.83 -12.53
C ALA A 7 -8.91 -9.37 -13.94
N GLU A 8 -10.12 -9.24 -14.46
CA GLU A 8 -10.45 -9.52 -15.86
C GLU A 8 -10.16 -8.27 -16.70
N VAL A 9 -9.18 -8.35 -17.61
CA VAL A 9 -8.70 -7.19 -18.41
C VAL A 9 -9.28 -7.13 -19.82
N GLY A 10 -10.11 -8.12 -20.19
CA GLY A 10 -10.82 -8.23 -21.46
C GLY A 10 -11.21 -9.69 -21.77
N PHE A 11 -12.08 -9.86 -22.75
CA PHE A 11 -12.63 -11.13 -23.20
C PHE A 11 -12.16 -11.47 -24.61
N VAL A 12 -11.43 -12.59 -24.74
CA VAL A 12 -10.97 -13.09 -26.06
C VAL A 12 -12.15 -13.52 -26.95
N SER A 13 -13.29 -13.89 -26.36
CA SER A 13 -14.51 -14.20 -27.11
C SER A 13 -15.16 -12.98 -27.77
N ASN A 14 -14.77 -11.76 -27.40
CA ASN A 14 -15.22 -10.54 -28.05
C ASN A 14 -14.17 -10.11 -29.10
N PRO A 15 -14.46 -10.16 -30.41
CA PRO A 15 -13.48 -9.87 -31.46
C PRO A 15 -12.83 -8.48 -31.34
N ARG A 16 -13.58 -7.50 -30.82
CA ARG A 16 -13.06 -6.14 -30.59
C ARG A 16 -12.00 -6.13 -29.50
N GLU A 17 -12.22 -6.88 -28.42
CA GLU A 17 -11.29 -6.95 -27.29
C GLU A 17 -10.11 -7.85 -27.59
N GLU A 18 -10.32 -8.98 -28.26
CA GLU A 18 -9.25 -9.83 -28.80
C GLU A 18 -8.27 -9.00 -29.65
N THR A 19 -8.80 -8.17 -30.56
CA THR A 19 -8.00 -7.27 -31.40
C THR A 19 -7.19 -6.27 -30.59
N GLN A 20 -7.69 -5.82 -29.44
CA GLN A 20 -6.93 -4.93 -28.56
C GLN A 20 -5.88 -5.72 -27.77
N LEU A 21 -6.24 -6.88 -27.21
CA LEU A 21 -5.36 -7.74 -26.43
C LEU A 21 -4.18 -8.29 -27.26
N SER A 22 -4.34 -8.45 -28.57
CA SER A 22 -3.26 -8.85 -29.48
C SER A 22 -2.21 -7.75 -29.70
N ARG A 23 -2.52 -6.47 -29.42
CA ARG A 23 -1.61 -5.33 -29.59
C ARG A 23 -0.67 -5.19 -28.41
N ALA A 24 0.64 -5.22 -28.68
CA ALA A 24 1.67 -5.08 -27.64
C ALA A 24 1.53 -3.78 -26.81
N ALA A 25 1.25 -2.65 -27.48
CA ALA A 25 1.06 -1.37 -26.80
C ALA A 25 -0.14 -1.37 -25.83
N TYR A 26 -1.21 -2.08 -26.17
CA TYR A 26 -2.38 -2.19 -25.28
C TYR A 26 -2.06 -3.04 -24.05
N ARG A 27 -1.38 -4.19 -24.24
CA ARG A 27 -0.91 -5.02 -23.12
C ARG A 27 0.05 -4.29 -22.20
N GLN A 28 0.94 -3.46 -22.75
CA GLN A 28 1.84 -2.64 -21.93
C GLN A 28 1.08 -1.64 -21.06
N ARG A 29 0.04 -0.98 -21.62
CA ARG A 29 -0.82 -0.07 -20.86
C ARG A 29 -1.57 -0.78 -19.74
N LEU A 30 -2.05 -2.00 -19.98
CA LEU A 30 -2.67 -2.83 -18.94
C LEU A 30 -1.65 -3.18 -17.83
N ALA A 31 -0.45 -3.62 -18.19
CA ALA A 31 0.61 -3.94 -17.23
C ALA A 31 0.98 -2.73 -16.37
N GLU A 32 1.11 -1.54 -16.96
CA GLU A 32 1.38 -0.28 -16.27
C GLU A 32 0.28 0.04 -15.23
N ALA A 33 -0.99 -0.09 -15.63
CA ALA A 33 -2.11 0.17 -14.74
C ALA A 33 -2.16 -0.81 -13.56
N LEU A 34 -1.92 -2.10 -13.82
CA LEU A 34 -1.86 -3.13 -12.78
C LEU A 34 -0.69 -2.87 -11.82
N TYR A 35 0.50 -2.58 -12.36
CA TYR A 35 1.68 -2.25 -11.57
C TYR A 35 1.42 -1.05 -10.66
N GLN A 36 0.88 0.04 -11.20
CA GLN A 36 0.57 1.24 -10.42
C GLN A 36 -0.43 0.94 -9.29
N GLY A 37 -1.44 0.09 -9.55
CA GLY A 37 -2.39 -0.35 -8.54
C GLY A 37 -1.72 -1.11 -7.38
N VAL A 38 -0.92 -2.12 -7.71
CA VAL A 38 -0.22 -2.95 -6.71
C VAL A 38 0.83 -2.14 -5.95
N ALA A 39 1.58 -1.28 -6.64
CA ALA A 39 2.59 -0.42 -6.02
C ALA A 39 1.97 0.55 -5.01
N ARG A 40 0.83 1.19 -5.36
CA ARG A 40 0.09 2.03 -4.41
C ARG A 40 -0.38 1.25 -3.19
N TYR A 41 -0.89 0.04 -3.38
CA TYR A 41 -1.29 -0.82 -2.27
C TYR A 41 -0.10 -1.17 -1.36
N ALA A 42 1.02 -1.62 -1.93
CA ALA A 42 2.23 -1.94 -1.19
C ALA A 42 2.77 -0.73 -0.38
N ASN A 43 2.74 0.46 -0.98
CA ASN A 43 3.14 1.69 -0.28
C ASN A 43 2.20 2.02 0.88
N SER A 44 0.88 1.80 0.73
CA SER A 44 -0.08 2.02 1.81
C SER A 44 0.15 1.10 3.02
N LEU A 45 0.60 -0.14 2.79
CA LEU A 45 0.97 -1.06 3.87
C LEU A 45 2.18 -0.58 4.65
N SER A 46 3.16 0.05 3.99
CA SER A 46 4.35 0.61 4.65
C SER A 46 3.98 1.78 5.57
N HIS A 47 2.96 2.57 5.21
CA HIS A 47 2.43 3.61 6.09
C HIS A 47 1.63 3.04 7.26
N PHE A 48 0.92 1.92 7.06
CA PHE A 48 0.16 1.27 8.12
C PHE A 48 1.07 0.72 9.23
N THR A 49 2.18 0.06 8.87
CA THR A 49 3.14 -0.46 9.88
C THR A 49 3.85 0.63 10.67
N LEU A 50 4.10 1.80 10.06
CA LEU A 50 4.67 2.96 10.76
C LEU A 50 3.67 3.60 11.74
N ALA A 51 2.37 3.57 11.44
CA ALA A 51 1.34 4.11 12.32
C ALA A 51 1.07 3.21 13.54
N GLU A 52 1.23 1.89 13.40
CA GLU A 52 1.01 0.92 14.49
C GLU A 52 2.21 0.83 15.46
N GLY A 53 3.43 1.17 15.01
CA GLY A 53 4.66 1.12 15.81
C GLY A 53 4.97 2.37 16.65
N GLY A 54 4.17 3.44 16.54
CA GLY A 54 4.37 4.70 17.25
C GLY A 54 3.90 4.66 18.69
N SER A 55 4.64 4.01 19.59
CA SER A 55 4.40 4.13 21.03
C SER A 55 4.56 5.60 21.45
N PRO A 56 3.61 6.20 22.19
CA PRO A 56 3.74 7.57 22.65
C PRO A 56 4.97 7.69 23.55
N LYS A 57 5.89 8.56 23.15
CA LYS A 57 7.10 8.91 23.89
C LYS A 57 6.73 9.22 25.34
N SER A 58 7.16 8.36 26.26
CA SER A 58 7.00 8.54 27.69
C SER A 58 7.61 9.88 28.08
N ARG A 59 6.77 10.75 28.63
CA ARG A 59 7.17 12.04 29.19
C ARG A 59 7.92 11.76 30.49
N GLY A 60 9.22 11.50 30.38
CA GLY A 60 10.14 11.45 31.52
C GLY A 60 10.29 12.85 32.10
N MET A 61 9.41 13.21 33.05
CA MET A 61 9.67 14.33 33.96
C MET A 61 10.40 13.74 35.15
N GLY A 62 11.72 13.95 35.19
CA GLY A 62 12.60 13.45 36.24
C GLY A 62 12.19 13.97 37.62
N ARG A 63 12.26 13.08 38.60
CA ARG A 63 12.30 13.43 40.03
C ARG A 63 13.51 14.34 40.26
N GLY A 64 13.24 15.56 40.72
CA GLY A 64 14.17 16.31 41.56
C GLY A 64 13.65 16.21 42.98
N GLU A 65 14.35 15.44 43.81
CA GLU A 65 14.26 15.55 45.27
C GLU A 65 14.89 16.90 45.64
N ASP A 66 14.09 17.84 46.14
CA ASP A 66 14.59 18.94 46.94
C ASP A 66 13.93 18.84 48.31
N THR A 67 14.68 18.27 49.24
CA THR A 67 14.49 18.43 50.67
C THR A 67 14.70 19.90 51.04
N ASP A 68 13.74 20.57 51.69
CA ASP A 68 14.06 21.36 52.89
C ASP A 68 12.83 21.76 53.72
N SER A 69 12.90 21.42 55.01
CA SER A 69 12.41 22.14 56.20
C SER A 69 10.95 22.62 56.33
N LYS A 70 10.21 21.95 57.23
CA LYS A 70 9.77 22.57 58.49
C LYS A 70 9.65 21.53 59.61
#